data_AF-A0AAU9N9L1-F1
#
_entry.id   AF-A0AAU9N9L1-F1
#
_cell.length_a   1.000
_cell.length_b   1.000
_cell.length_c   1.000
_cell.angle_alpha   90.00
_cell.angle_beta   90.00
_cell.angle_gamma   90.00
#
_symmetry.space_group_name_H-M   'P 1'
#
loop_
_entity.id
_entity.type
_entity.pdbx_description
1 polymer ?
#
loop_
_entity_poly.entity_id
_entity_poly.type
_entity_poly.pdbx_seq_one_letter_code
_entity_poly.pdbx_strand_id
1 'polypeptide(L)'
;MAGVNFIKFSEKEEYRKKKRFLYGESMGGAVALVAHRKEAHFWDGAVLVAPMCKISEKVKPHRVVISILTKVEDVIPRWKIVPTKDVIDSAFKDPVKREKIRGNKLIYQEKPRLKTALELLRTSMALEQSLNQVGSSSSSLLVLSV
;
A
#
# COMPACT_ATOMS: atom_id res chain seq x y z
N MET A 1 11.55 10.52 1.40
CA MET A 1 11.57 11.99 1.49
C MET A 1 10.27 12.60 2.02
N ALA A 2 9.07 12.00 1.87
CA ALA A 2 7.84 12.57 2.43
C ALA A 2 7.73 12.55 3.98
N GLY A 3 8.20 11.47 4.63
CA GLY A 3 8.09 11.33 6.10
C GLY A 3 8.90 12.35 6.92
N VAL A 4 10.08 12.74 6.42
CA VAL A 4 10.99 13.68 7.12
C VAL A 4 10.39 15.08 7.20
N ASN A 5 9.62 15.50 6.19
CA ASN A 5 9.00 16.81 6.16
C ASN A 5 7.79 16.90 7.10
N PHE A 6 7.04 15.81 7.28
CA PHE A 6 5.90 15.79 8.20
C PHE A 6 6.33 15.89 9.67
N ILE A 7 7.39 15.18 10.06
CA ILE A 7 7.91 15.23 11.44
C ILE A 7 8.25 16.67 11.83
N LYS A 8 9.05 17.37 11.00
CA LYS A 8 9.41 18.78 11.22
C LYS A 8 8.19 19.70 11.31
N PHE A 9 7.17 19.47 10.50
CA PHE A 9 5.95 20.26 10.55
C PHE A 9 5.15 20.00 11.83
N SER A 10 5.09 18.75 12.28
CA SER A 10 4.37 18.36 13.50
C SER A 10 5.00 18.88 14.79
N GLU A 11 6.29 19.24 14.76
CA GLU A 11 7.03 19.81 15.89
C GLU A 11 6.77 21.31 16.10
N LYS A 12 6.08 21.98 15.17
CA LYS A 12 5.66 23.37 15.37
C LYS A 12 4.80 23.49 16.63
N GLU A 13 4.93 24.62 17.30
CA GLU A 13 4.28 24.87 18.58
C GLU A 13 2.75 24.70 18.52
N GLU A 14 2.15 25.09 17.39
CA GLU A 14 0.71 24.94 17.10
C GLU A 14 0.22 23.47 17.07
N TYR A 15 1.12 22.51 16.82
CA TYR A 15 0.79 21.08 16.71
C TYR A 15 1.32 20.21 17.86
N ARG A 16 2.11 20.77 18.78
CA ARG A 16 2.81 20.02 19.85
C ARG A 16 1.89 19.18 20.75
N LYS A 17 0.63 19.58 20.90
CA LYS A 17 -0.40 18.87 21.69
C LYS A 17 -1.42 18.11 20.83
N LYS A 18 -1.27 18.11 19.51
CA LYS A 18 -2.19 17.44 18.57
C LYS A 18 -1.77 15.99 18.36
N LYS A 19 -2.77 15.15 18.08
CA LYS A 19 -2.57 13.73 17.77
C LYS A 19 -2.13 13.55 16.32
N ARG A 20 -1.24 12.59 16.08
CA ARG A 20 -0.66 12.27 14.78
C ARG A 20 -1.26 10.98 14.26
N PHE A 21 -2.03 11.07 13.19
CA PHE A 21 -2.68 9.94 12.55
C PHE A 21 -2.19 9.73 11.13
N LEU A 22 -2.06 8.47 10.75
CA LEU A 22 -1.86 8.08 9.36
C LEU A 22 -3.21 7.76 8.71
N TYR A 23 -3.33 8.06 7.43
CA TYR A 23 -4.46 7.63 6.61
C TYR A 23 -3.93 6.84 5.41
N GLY A 24 -4.59 5.73 5.10
CA GLY A 24 -4.21 4.92 3.94
C GLY A 24 -5.37 4.11 3.38
N GLU A 25 -5.56 4.22 2.07
CA GLU A 25 -6.51 3.41 1.30
C GLU A 25 -5.75 2.40 0.42
N SER A 26 -6.23 1.16 0.32
CA SER A 26 -5.62 0.11 -0.52
C SER A 26 -4.11 -0.06 -0.24
N MET A 27 -3.25 0.08 -1.25
CA MET A 27 -1.79 0.10 -1.10
C MET A 27 -1.32 1.20 -0.13
N GLY A 28 -1.98 2.34 -0.09
CA GLY A 28 -1.70 3.41 0.86
C GLY A 28 -1.88 2.94 2.31
N GLY A 29 -2.81 2.02 2.58
CA GLY A 29 -2.95 1.37 3.88
C GLY A 29 -1.72 0.55 4.27
N ALA A 30 -1.12 -0.17 3.31
CA ALA A 30 0.13 -0.89 3.54
C ALA A 30 1.29 0.07 3.84
N VAL A 31 1.38 1.18 3.10
CA VAL A 31 2.38 2.23 3.33
C VAL A 31 2.19 2.85 4.73
N ALA A 32 0.96 3.16 5.12
CA ALA A 32 0.65 3.68 6.45
C ALA A 32 1.08 2.70 7.54
N LEU A 33 0.79 1.40 7.40
CA LEU A 33 1.21 0.39 8.37
C LEU A 33 2.73 0.24 8.45
N VAL A 34 3.44 0.27 7.31
CA VAL A 34 4.91 0.24 7.29
C VAL A 34 5.50 1.49 7.94
N ALA A 35 4.91 2.67 7.69
CA ALA A 35 5.35 3.93 8.31
C ALA A 35 5.10 3.96 9.81
N HIS A 36 3.93 3.47 10.26
CA HIS A 36 3.58 3.32 11.67
C HIS A 36 4.63 2.49 12.40
N ARG A 37 5.00 1.33 11.85
CA ARG A 37 5.98 0.41 12.46
C ARG A 37 7.39 0.95 12.57
N LYS A 38 7.82 1.79 11.62
CA LYS A 38 9.16 2.39 11.65
C LYS A 38 9.33 3.36 12.83
N GLU A 39 8.25 4.02 13.24
CA GLU A 39 8.25 5.08 14.26
C GLU A 39 7.01 4.92 15.16
N ALA A 40 6.84 3.75 15.78
CA ALA A 40 5.57 3.38 16.46
C ALA A 40 5.17 4.36 17.58
N HIS A 41 6.14 4.94 18.29
CA HIS A 41 5.91 5.92 19.34
C HIS A 41 5.57 7.33 18.82
N PHE A 42 5.88 7.61 17.56
CA PHE A 42 5.55 8.88 16.92
C PHE A 42 4.08 8.93 16.48
N TRP A 43 3.48 7.80 16.12
CA TRP A 43 2.11 7.77 15.61
C TRP A 43 1.10 7.39 16.70
N ASP A 44 0.12 8.26 16.93
CA ASP A 44 -0.96 8.00 17.87
C ASP A 44 -1.98 6.97 17.31
N GLY A 45 -2.06 6.83 15.98
CA GLY A 45 -2.92 5.85 15.34
C GLY A 45 -2.94 5.90 13.82
N ALA A 46 -3.80 5.08 13.22
CA ALA A 46 -4.04 5.11 11.78
C ALA A 46 -5.51 4.81 11.42
N VAL A 47 -5.98 5.43 10.35
CA VAL A 47 -7.28 5.19 9.70
C VAL A 47 -7.02 4.49 8.37
N LEU A 48 -7.48 3.24 8.28
CA LEU A 48 -7.21 2.37 7.14
C LEU A 48 -8.51 2.04 6.41
N VAL A 49 -8.54 2.26 5.10
CA VAL A 49 -9.69 1.96 4.23
C VAL A 49 -9.30 0.88 3.25
N ALA A 50 -9.98 -0.27 3.29
CA ALA A 50 -9.68 -1.43 2.45
C ALA A 50 -8.17 -1.73 2.34
N PRO A 51 -7.40 -1.78 3.45
CA PRO A 51 -5.96 -1.77 3.38
C PRO A 51 -5.40 -3.07 2.79
N MET A 52 -4.33 -2.93 2.00
CA MET A 52 -3.64 -4.07 1.41
C MET A 52 -2.76 -4.81 2.44
N CYS A 53 -3.38 -5.61 3.30
CA CYS A 53 -2.69 -6.32 4.38
C CYS A 53 -2.53 -7.82 4.13
N LYS A 54 -3.21 -8.37 3.13
CA LYS A 54 -3.22 -9.79 2.80
C LYS A 54 -3.48 -9.98 1.31
N ILE A 55 -2.75 -10.91 0.71
CA ILE A 55 -3.02 -11.39 -0.64
C ILE A 55 -3.73 -12.73 -0.50
N SER A 56 -4.85 -12.93 -1.19
CA SER A 56 -5.56 -14.21 -1.16
C SER A 56 -4.68 -15.34 -1.70
N GLU A 57 -4.66 -16.49 -1.03
CA GLU A 57 -3.89 -17.66 -1.47
C GLU A 57 -4.22 -18.06 -2.93
N LYS A 58 -5.46 -17.82 -3.37
CA LYS A 58 -5.92 -18.11 -4.74
C LYS A 58 -5.23 -17.25 -5.81
N VAL A 59 -4.68 -16.11 -5.43
CA VAL A 59 -4.01 -15.17 -6.34
C VAL A 59 -2.51 -15.04 -6.06
N LYS A 60 -1.98 -15.76 -5.05
CA LYS A 60 -0.54 -15.78 -4.78
C LYS A 60 0.17 -16.53 -5.91
N PRO A 61 1.19 -15.93 -6.54
CA PRO A 61 2.01 -16.65 -7.51
C PRO A 61 2.72 -17.83 -6.85
N HIS A 62 2.98 -18.89 -7.62
CA HIS A 62 3.72 -20.04 -7.13
C HIS A 62 5.13 -19.61 -6.63
N ARG A 63 5.62 -20.22 -5.54
CA ARG A 63 6.90 -19.83 -4.89
C ARG A 63 8.07 -19.78 -5.87
N VAL A 64 8.14 -20.76 -6.77
CA VAL A 64 9.19 -20.83 -7.81
C VAL A 64 9.14 -19.62 -8.75
N VAL A 65 7.93 -19.19 -9.14
CA VAL A 65 7.75 -18.00 -9.99
C VAL A 65 8.26 -16.76 -9.26
N ILE A 66 7.93 -16.61 -7.98
CA ILE A 66 8.43 -15.50 -7.15
C ILE A 66 9.97 -15.52 -7.07
N SER A 67 10.59 -16.69 -6.89
CA SER A 67 12.05 -16.82 -6.83
C SER A 67 12.72 -16.44 -8.16
N ILE A 68 12.16 -16.85 -9.30
CA ILE A 68 12.67 -16.48 -10.63
C ILE A 68 12.53 -14.97 -10.84
N LEU A 69 11.32 -14.43 -10.61
CA LEU A 69 11.03 -13.00 -10.75
C LEU A 69 11.93 -12.15 -9.85
N THR A 70 12.22 -12.61 -8.63
CA THR A 70 13.15 -11.96 -7.70
C THR A 70 14.57 -11.92 -8.27
N LYS A 71 15.09 -13.02 -8.84
CA LYS A 71 16.45 -13.03 -9.40
C LYS A 71 16.62 -12.10 -10.60
N VAL A 72 15.58 -11.96 -11.41
CA VAL A 72 15.62 -11.10 -12.61
C VAL A 72 15.23 -9.65 -12.32
N GLU A 73 14.83 -9.32 -11.09
CA GLU A 73 14.32 -7.99 -10.74
C GLU A 73 15.37 -6.89 -10.91
N ASP A 74 16.65 -7.20 -10.68
CA ASP A 74 17.74 -6.22 -10.81
C ASP A 74 18.12 -5.97 -12.27
N VAL A 75 17.83 -6.93 -13.16
CA VAL A 75 18.11 -6.81 -14.60
C VAL A 75 16.99 -6.06 -15.31
N ILE A 76 15.73 -6.37 -15.00
CA ILE A 76 14.55 -5.83 -15.70
C ILE A 76 13.50 -5.19 -14.75
N PRO A 77 13.90 -4.30 -13.81
CA PRO A 77 13.00 -3.81 -12.75
C PRO A 77 11.82 -3.02 -13.29
N ARG A 78 11.98 -2.39 -14.46
CA ARG A 78 11.01 -1.46 -15.06
C ARG A 78 10.08 -2.14 -16.08
N TRP A 79 10.28 -3.43 -16.37
CA TRP A 79 9.50 -4.12 -17.39
C TRP A 79 8.06 -4.35 -16.90
N LYS A 80 7.09 -4.07 -17.78
CA LYS A 80 5.64 -4.06 -17.50
C LYS A 80 5.03 -5.43 -17.83
N ILE A 81 5.59 -6.48 -17.22
CA ILE A 81 5.31 -7.87 -17.58
C ILE A 81 4.28 -8.54 -16.66
N VAL A 82 3.92 -7.89 -15.56
CA VAL A 82 3.08 -8.51 -14.52
C VAL A 82 1.64 -8.58 -15.02
N PRO A 83 1.04 -9.78 -15.12
CA PRO A 83 -0.36 -9.92 -15.53
C PRO A 83 -1.26 -9.25 -14.50
N THR A 84 -2.16 -8.38 -14.94
CA THR A 84 -3.15 -7.74 -14.07
C THR A 84 -4.45 -7.63 -14.83
N LYS A 85 -5.57 -7.87 -14.15
CA LYS A 85 -6.91 -7.62 -14.70
C LYS A 85 -7.13 -6.12 -14.80
N ASP A 86 -8.00 -5.70 -15.70
CA ASP A 86 -8.38 -4.29 -15.78
C ASP A 86 -9.07 -3.87 -14.47
N VAL A 87 -8.34 -3.08 -13.67
CA VAL A 87 -8.83 -2.57 -12.39
C VAL A 87 -9.89 -1.50 -12.58
N ILE A 88 -9.96 -0.84 -13.74
CA ILE A 88 -10.95 0.22 -14.00
C ILE A 88 -12.35 -0.37 -14.05
N ASP A 89 -12.52 -1.49 -14.74
CA ASP A 89 -13.84 -2.15 -14.85
C ASP A 89 -14.33 -2.70 -13.52
N SER A 90 -13.38 -3.12 -12.67
CA SER A 90 -13.65 -3.65 -11.33
C SER A 90 -13.92 -2.54 -10.30
N ALA A 91 -13.20 -1.42 -10.38
CA ALA A 91 -13.29 -0.32 -9.41
C ALA A 91 -14.48 0.61 -9.66
N PHE A 92 -14.91 0.77 -10.92
CA PHE A 92 -16.00 1.68 -11.28
C PHE A 92 -17.12 0.87 -11.93
N LYS A 93 -18.34 0.89 -11.35
CA LYS A 93 -19.52 0.24 -11.96
C LYS A 93 -20.15 1.07 -13.08
N ASP A 94 -20.02 2.40 -12.99
CA ASP A 94 -20.62 3.37 -13.91
C ASP A 94 -19.79 3.47 -15.20
N PRO A 95 -20.36 3.15 -16.37
CA PRO A 95 -19.66 3.20 -17.66
C PRO A 95 -19.17 4.61 -18.03
N VAL A 96 -19.90 5.66 -17.67
CA VAL A 96 -19.50 7.04 -17.95
C VAL A 96 -18.25 7.42 -17.15
N LYS A 97 -18.16 6.96 -15.90
CA LYS A 97 -16.95 7.15 -15.08
C LYS A 97 -15.77 6.35 -15.62
N ARG A 98 -16.00 5.11 -16.09
CA ARG A 98 -14.94 4.29 -16.72
C ARG A 98 -14.35 5.00 -17.93
N GLU A 99 -15.19 5.53 -18.81
CA GLU A 99 -14.73 6.23 -20.01
C GLU A 99 -13.92 7.49 -19.67
N LYS A 100 -14.38 8.30 -18.71
CA LYS A 100 -13.63 9.46 -18.21
C LYS A 100 -12.25 9.08 -17.67
N ILE A 101 -12.16 7.96 -16.95
CA ILE A 101 -10.90 7.47 -16.37
C ILE A 101 -9.96 6.92 -17.44
N ARG A 102 -10.49 6.17 -18.41
CA ARG A 102 -9.71 5.69 -19.57
C ARG A 102 -9.21 6.85 -20.44
N GLY A 103 -9.98 7.91 -20.57
CA GLY A 103 -9.57 9.14 -21.26
C GLY A 103 -8.54 9.99 -20.50
N ASN A 104 -8.33 9.73 -19.20
CA ASN A 104 -7.42 10.52 -18.38
C ASN A 104 -5.95 10.08 -18.59
N LYS A 105 -5.20 10.90 -19.33
CA LYS A 105 -3.77 10.69 -19.63
C LYS A 105 -2.85 10.73 -18.39
N LEU A 106 -3.33 11.25 -17.26
CA LEU A 106 -2.57 11.27 -16.00
C LEU A 106 -2.63 9.95 -15.24
N ILE A 107 -3.53 9.04 -15.63
CA ILE A 107 -3.71 7.75 -14.96
C ILE A 107 -2.76 6.73 -15.59
N TYR A 108 -2.03 6.00 -14.75
CA TYR A 108 -1.22 4.88 -15.19
C TYR A 108 -2.13 3.70 -15.56
N GLN A 109 -2.21 3.36 -16.85
CA GLN A 109 -3.08 2.30 -17.37
C GLN A 109 -2.32 1.05 -17.81
N GLU A 110 -0.99 1.09 -17.78
CA GLU A 110 -0.19 -0.04 -18.21
C GLU A 110 -0.07 -1.10 -17.10
N LYS A 111 0.46 -2.27 -17.46
CA LYS A 111 0.73 -3.33 -16.48
C LYS A 111 1.72 -2.84 -15.41
N PRO A 112 1.60 -3.32 -14.16
CA PRO A 112 2.59 -3.02 -13.13
C PRO A 112 3.99 -3.44 -13.56
N ARG A 113 4.98 -2.63 -13.17
CA ARG A 113 6.40 -2.97 -13.37
C ARG A 113 6.77 -4.12 -12.44
N LEU A 114 7.69 -4.96 -12.89
CA LEU A 114 8.15 -6.13 -12.14
C LEU A 114 8.52 -5.78 -10.68
N LYS A 115 9.37 -4.77 -10.49
CA LYS A 115 9.81 -4.35 -9.15
C LYS A 115 8.66 -3.87 -8.29
N THR A 116 7.72 -3.11 -8.87
CA THR A 116 6.52 -2.66 -8.14
C THR A 116 5.68 -3.82 -7.65
N ALA A 117 5.42 -4.81 -8.50
CA ALA A 117 4.62 -5.97 -8.11
C ALA A 117 5.32 -6.83 -7.05
N LEU A 118 6.65 -7.01 -7.15
CA LEU A 118 7.43 -7.73 -6.15
C LEU A 118 7.42 -7.02 -4.80
N GLU A 119 7.60 -5.71 -4.77
CA GLU A 119 7.52 -4.92 -3.53
C GLU A 119 6.12 -4.97 -2.91
N LEU A 120 5.06 -4.92 -3.72
CA LEU A 120 3.69 -5.11 -3.24
C LEU A 120 3.50 -6.49 -2.60
N LEU A 121 3.95 -7.54 -3.28
CA LEU A 121 3.86 -8.92 -2.80
C LEU A 121 4.62 -9.11 -1.48
N ARG A 122 5.87 -8.65 -1.43
CA ARG A 122 6.73 -8.71 -0.22
C ARG A 122 6.11 -7.94 0.93
N THR A 123 5.67 -6.71 0.69
CA THR A 123 5.05 -5.85 1.71
C THR A 123 3.79 -6.48 2.26
N SER A 124 2.89 -6.98 1.40
CA SER A 124 1.66 -7.65 1.85
C SER A 124 1.95 -8.91 2.66
N MET A 125 2.92 -9.74 2.24
CA MET A 125 3.31 -10.93 3.00
C MET A 125 3.91 -10.58 4.37
N ALA A 126 4.79 -9.58 4.41
CA ALA A 126 5.41 -9.13 5.66
C ALA A 126 4.38 -8.55 6.62
N LEU A 127 3.43 -7.74 6.12
CA LEU A 127 2.31 -7.23 6.90
C LEU A 127 1.43 -8.37 7.42
N GLU A 128 1.05 -9.32 6.57
CA GLU A 128 0.20 -10.48 6.93
C GLU A 128 0.79 -11.26 8.13
N GLN A 129 2.09 -11.56 8.11
CA GLN A 129 2.77 -12.30 9.18
C GLN A 129 2.78 -11.60 10.54
N SER A 130 2.61 -10.28 10.54
CA SER A 130 2.79 -9.42 11.71
C SER A 130 1.51 -8.67 12.08
N LEU A 131 0.38 -8.97 11.44
CA LEU A 131 -0.94 -8.44 11.79
C LEU A 131 -1.28 -8.72 13.26
N ASN A 132 -0.87 -9.87 13.78
CA ASN A 132 -1.09 -10.27 15.18
C ASN A 132 -0.40 -9.34 16.19
N GLN A 133 0.64 -8.61 15.80
CA GLN A 133 1.36 -7.68 16.67
C GLN A 133 0.70 -6.29 16.74
N VAL A 134 -0.17 -5.97 15.78
CA VAL A 134 -0.78 -4.62 15.67
C VAL A 134 -1.85 -4.40 16.75
N GLY A 135 -2.47 -5.47 17.27
CA GLY A 135 -3.46 -5.39 18.37
C GLY A 135 -2.85 -5.15 19.75
N SER A 136 -1.53 -5.24 19.91
CA SER A 136 -0.83 -5.08 21.20
C SER A 136 -0.20 -3.70 21.40
N SER A 137 -0.28 -2.80 20.41
CA SER A 137 0.23 -1.44 20.52
C SER A 137 -0.78 -0.51 21.21
N SER A 138 -0.31 0.44 22.01
CA SER A 138 -1.14 1.50 22.61
C SER A 138 -1.72 2.49 21.58
N SER A 139 -1.34 2.38 20.29
CA SER A 139 -1.86 3.20 19.20
C SER A 139 -3.26 2.75 18.75
N SER A 140 -4.17 3.70 18.53
CA SER A 140 -5.52 3.39 18.04
C SER A 140 -5.52 3.06 16.54
N LEU A 141 -6.03 1.88 16.17
CA LEU A 141 -6.20 1.49 14.76
C LEU A 141 -7.69 1.44 14.40
N LEU A 142 -8.11 2.25 13.43
CA LEU A 142 -9.45 2.16 12.84
C LEU A 142 -9.34 1.53 11.46
N VAL A 143 -9.97 0.36 11.28
CA VAL A 143 -9.98 -0.37 10.00
C VAL A 143 -11.39 -0.39 9.44
N LEU A 144 -11.55 0.17 8.24
CA LEU A 144 -12.78 0.17 7.45
C LEU A 144 -12.60 -0.80 6.29
N SER A 145 -13.11 -2.03 6.45
CA SER A 145 -13.17 -3.03 5.39
C SER A 145 -14.41 -2.80 4.52
N VAL A 146 -14.24 -2.84 3.19
CA VAL A 146 -15.34 -2.80 2.20
C VAL A 146 -15.79 -4.19 1.79
#